data_AF-A0A2E1S799-F1
#
_entry.id   AF-A0A2E1S799-F1
#
_cell.length_a   1.000
_cell.length_b   1.000
_cell.length_c   1.000
_cell.angle_alpha   90.00
_cell.angle_beta   90.00
_cell.angle_gamma   90.00
#
_symmetry.space_group_name_H-M   'P 1'
#
loop_
_entity.id
_entity.type
_entity.pdbx_description
1 polymer ?
#
loop_
_entity_poly.entity_id
_entity_poly.type
_entity_poly.pdbx_seq_one_letter_code
_entity_poly.pdbx_strand_id
1 'polypeptide(L)'
;QKLDPDYFQTVDQHNHVRLLRALHICTVAGKPYSSFLGQNRKQRDFDAISIEICMPRAQLYDNINRRVDSMMEKGLLAEAKVLHPHKHLNALQTVGYRALFRYFEGEKSIDEAVADIKTNTRRFAKRQLTWLKNHPCVHKLPYDTAVNTDLVIQLGLEI
;
A
#
# COMPACT_ATOMS: atom_id res chain seq x y z
N GLN A 1 -0.71 27.87 -4.06
CA GLN A 1 -1.31 29.06 -4.69
C GLN A 1 -0.27 29.98 -5.31
N LYS A 2 0.60 30.67 -4.54
CA LYS A 2 1.58 31.62 -5.13
C LYS A 2 2.65 30.96 -6.02
N LEU A 3 3.25 29.86 -5.56
CA LEU A 3 4.37 29.20 -6.26
C LEU A 3 3.93 28.28 -7.41
N ASP A 4 2.71 27.76 -7.34
CA ASP A 4 2.15 26.84 -8.31
C ASP A 4 0.62 26.91 -8.22
N PRO A 5 -0.02 27.82 -8.99
CA PRO A 5 -1.47 27.96 -8.99
C PRO A 5 -2.16 26.77 -9.68
N ASP A 6 -1.56 26.23 -10.73
CA ASP A 6 -2.12 25.14 -11.53
C ASP A 6 -2.24 23.85 -10.72
N TYR A 7 -1.17 23.47 -10.00
CA TYR A 7 -1.26 22.33 -9.10
C TYR A 7 -2.23 22.57 -7.95
N PHE A 8 -2.32 23.81 -7.45
CA PHE A 8 -3.21 24.15 -6.33
C PHE A 8 -4.70 23.99 -6.67
N GLN A 9 -5.09 24.16 -7.94
CA GLN A 9 -6.47 23.96 -8.39
C GLN A 9 -6.86 22.47 -8.47
N THR A 10 -5.89 21.58 -8.68
CA THR A 10 -6.14 20.15 -8.93
C THR A 10 -5.88 19.27 -7.71
N VAL A 11 -5.00 19.71 -6.81
CA VAL A 11 -4.67 18.97 -5.59
C VAL A 11 -5.78 19.11 -4.55
N ASP A 12 -6.04 18.02 -3.82
CA ASP A 12 -6.84 18.07 -2.61
C ASP A 12 -6.13 18.92 -1.54
N GLN A 13 -6.74 20.07 -1.23
CA GLN A 13 -6.19 21.07 -0.31
C GLN A 13 -6.14 20.60 1.15
N HIS A 14 -6.92 19.58 1.51
CA HIS A 14 -6.86 18.97 2.84
C HIS A 14 -5.73 17.93 2.97
N ASN A 15 -5.09 17.58 1.86
CA ASN A 15 -3.96 16.64 1.86
C ASN A 15 -2.63 17.38 2.10
N HIS A 16 -2.37 17.71 3.36
CA HIS A 16 -1.16 18.42 3.78
C HIS A 16 0.14 17.75 3.31
N VAL A 17 0.18 16.42 3.24
CA VAL A 17 1.37 15.68 2.77
C VAL A 17 1.67 15.99 1.30
N ARG A 18 0.65 15.99 0.44
CA ARG A 18 0.81 16.34 -0.98
C ARG A 18 1.20 17.81 -1.17
N LEU A 19 0.57 18.71 -0.41
CA LEU A 19 0.89 20.14 -0.45
C LEU A 19 2.33 20.43 -0.01
N LEU A 20 2.77 19.85 1.11
CA LEU A 20 4.14 19.99 1.58
C LEU A 20 5.15 19.45 0.57
N ARG A 21 4.85 18.32 -0.09
CA ARG A 21 5.72 17.77 -1.14
C ARG A 21 5.82 18.70 -2.34
N ALA A 22 4.70 19.25 -2.80
CA ALA A 22 4.70 20.20 -3.92
C ALA A 22 5.46 21.48 -3.58
N LEU A 23 5.23 22.05 -2.39
CA LEU A 23 5.97 23.22 -1.92
C LEU A 23 7.47 22.96 -1.84
N HIS A 24 7.88 21.82 -1.29
CA HIS A 24 9.30 21.42 -1.22
C HIS A 24 9.91 21.36 -2.62
N ILE A 25 9.24 20.76 -3.61
CA ILE A 25 9.77 20.72 -4.97
C ILE A 25 9.85 22.13 -5.57
N CYS A 26 8.83 22.96 -5.39
CA CYS A 26 8.85 24.34 -5.87
C CYS A 26 10.02 25.14 -5.28
N THR A 27 10.32 24.98 -3.99
CA THR A 27 11.39 25.73 -3.32
C THR A 27 12.78 25.22 -3.70
N VAL A 28 12.98 23.90 -3.79
CA VAL A 28 14.30 23.32 -4.09
C VAL A 28 14.64 23.39 -5.56
N ALA A 29 13.69 23.11 -6.46
CA ALA A 29 13.94 23.12 -7.89
C ALA A 29 13.75 24.50 -8.55
N GLY A 30 13.16 25.47 -7.82
CA GLY A 30 12.85 26.80 -8.33
C GLY A 30 11.80 26.80 -9.46
N LYS A 31 11.09 25.69 -9.68
CA LYS A 31 10.10 25.49 -10.74
C LYS A 31 8.79 24.98 -10.17
N PRO A 32 7.63 25.35 -10.74
CA PRO A 32 6.33 24.83 -10.30
C PRO A 32 6.30 23.29 -10.32
N TYR A 33 5.70 22.67 -9.31
CA TYR A 33 5.55 21.22 -9.22
C TYR A 33 4.78 20.66 -10.42
N SER A 34 3.77 21.39 -10.90
CA SER A 34 3.01 21.12 -12.12
C SER A 34 3.88 20.90 -13.36
N SER A 35 5.04 21.57 -13.45
CA SER A 35 5.99 21.39 -14.57
C SER A 35 6.69 20.02 -14.59
N PHE A 36 6.67 19.29 -13.46
CA PHE A 36 7.21 17.93 -13.35
C PHE A 36 6.13 16.86 -13.56
N LEU A 37 4.85 17.25 -13.57
CA LEU A 37 3.75 16.32 -13.80
C LEU A 37 3.60 16.02 -15.30
N GLY A 38 3.24 14.78 -15.61
CA GLY A 38 2.96 14.38 -17.00
C GLY A 38 4.19 14.34 -17.92
N GLN A 39 5.41 14.51 -17.40
CA GLN A 39 6.62 14.30 -18.19
C GLN A 39 6.63 12.88 -18.77
N ASN A 40 7.09 12.76 -20.02
CA ASN A 40 7.15 11.49 -20.74
C ASN A 40 7.82 10.43 -19.87
N ARG A 41 7.06 9.39 -19.52
CA ARG A 41 7.61 8.25 -18.81
C ARG A 41 8.67 7.66 -19.70
N LYS A 42 9.92 7.59 -19.20
CA LYS A 42 11.00 6.89 -19.89
C LYS A 42 10.47 5.52 -20.30
N GLN A 43 10.52 5.21 -21.58
CA GLN A 43 10.14 3.88 -22.07
C GLN A 43 11.05 2.88 -21.37
N ARG A 44 10.46 1.79 -20.87
CA ARG A 44 11.23 0.73 -20.24
C ARG A 44 11.94 -0.03 -21.35
N ASP A 45 13.18 -0.44 -21.11
CA ASP A 45 13.97 -1.22 -22.06
C ASP A 45 13.57 -2.72 -22.04
N PHE A 46 12.34 -3.02 -21.58
CA PHE A 46 11.80 -4.37 -21.45
C PHE A 46 10.26 -4.35 -21.56
N ASP A 47 9.72 -5.46 -22.05
CA ASP A 47 8.28 -5.70 -22.07
C ASP A 47 7.79 -6.12 -20.69
N ALA A 48 6.92 -5.31 -20.10
CA ALA A 48 6.38 -5.56 -18.78
C ALA A 48 5.07 -6.34 -18.88
N ILE A 49 5.12 -7.63 -18.54
CA ILE A 49 3.93 -8.47 -18.41
C ILE A 49 3.34 -8.24 -17.02
N SER A 50 2.18 -7.58 -16.97
CA SER A 50 1.45 -7.32 -15.71
C SER A 50 0.36 -8.36 -15.49
N ILE A 51 0.36 -8.98 -14.31
CA ILE A 51 -0.60 -10.02 -13.92
C ILE A 51 -1.35 -9.55 -12.66
N GLU A 52 -2.67 -9.58 -12.72
CA GLU A 52 -3.56 -9.34 -11.57
C GLU A 52 -4.05 -10.68 -11.01
N ILE A 53 -3.82 -10.93 -9.72
CA ILE A 53 -4.40 -12.09 -9.03
C ILE A 53 -5.74 -11.69 -8.40
N CYS A 54 -6.81 -12.35 -8.82
CA CYS A 54 -8.18 -12.02 -8.45
C CYS A 54 -8.75 -13.00 -7.41
N MET A 55 -9.41 -12.46 -6.39
CA MET A 55 -10.14 -13.22 -5.37
C MET A 55 -11.44 -12.50 -4.99
N PRO A 56 -12.55 -13.21 -4.72
CA PRO A 56 -13.75 -12.60 -4.18
C PRO A 56 -13.47 -11.81 -2.91
N ARG A 57 -14.06 -10.61 -2.79
CA ARG A 57 -13.81 -9.70 -1.66
C ARG A 57 -14.07 -10.32 -0.29
N ALA A 58 -15.14 -11.10 -0.17
CA ALA A 58 -15.47 -11.79 1.08
C ALA A 58 -14.34 -12.75 1.50
N GLN A 59 -13.91 -13.62 0.58
CA GLN A 59 -12.81 -14.57 0.82
C GLN A 59 -11.50 -13.86 1.16
N LEU A 60 -11.18 -12.75 0.47
CA LEU A 60 -10.00 -11.94 0.77
C LEU A 60 -10.03 -11.39 2.20
N TYR A 61 -11.18 -10.89 2.66
CA TYR A 61 -11.32 -10.34 4.00
C TYR A 61 -11.25 -11.42 5.07
N ASP A 62 -11.83 -12.59 4.82
CA ASP A 62 -11.74 -13.74 5.73
C ASP A 62 -10.30 -14.24 5.83
N ASN A 63 -9.58 -14.31 4.71
CA ASN A 63 -8.15 -14.64 4.69
C ASN A 63 -7.31 -13.61 5.46
N ILE A 64 -7.59 -12.32 5.31
CA ILE A 64 -6.92 -11.26 6.08
C ILE A 64 -7.15 -11.46 7.59
N ASN A 65 -8.38 -11.74 8.01
CA ASN A 65 -8.71 -11.94 9.42
C ASN A 65 -7.95 -13.13 10.00
N ARG A 66 -8.05 -14.29 9.35
CA ARG A 66 -7.34 -15.52 9.75
C ARG A 66 -5.82 -15.33 9.77
N ARG A 67 -5.27 -14.59 8.80
CA ARG A 67 -3.84 -14.29 8.76
C ARG A 67 -3.40 -13.45 9.95
N VAL A 68 -4.17 -12.44 10.34
CA VAL A 68 -3.86 -11.62 11.52
C VAL A 68 -3.90 -12.47 12.78
N ASP A 69 -4.91 -13.33 12.94
CA ASP A 69 -4.99 -14.26 14.07
C ASP A 69 -3.76 -15.18 14.13
N SER A 70 -3.39 -15.78 13.00
CA SER A 70 -2.19 -16.61 12.90
C SER A 70 -0.89 -15.82 13.18
N MET A 71 -0.81 -14.54 12.80
CA MET A 71 0.34 -13.70 13.13
C MET A 71 0.46 -13.45 14.63
N MET A 72 -0.66 -13.25 15.33
CA MET A 72 -0.68 -13.09 16.79
C MET A 72 -0.19 -14.37 17.49
N GLU A 73 -0.69 -15.53 17.05
CA GLU A 73 -0.26 -16.84 17.55
C GLU A 73 1.24 -17.09 17.29
N LYS A 74 1.74 -16.65 16.13
CA LYS A 74 3.16 -16.79 15.75
C LYS A 74 4.09 -15.77 16.41
N GLY A 75 3.61 -14.97 17.35
CA GLY A 75 4.45 -14.09 18.17
C GLY A 75 4.59 -12.65 17.67
N LEU A 76 3.68 -12.15 16.82
CA LEU A 76 3.68 -10.74 16.41
C LEU A 76 3.70 -9.78 17.61
N LEU A 77 2.98 -10.12 18.69
CA LEU A 77 2.96 -9.29 19.90
C LEU A 77 4.35 -9.21 20.57
N ALA A 78 5.06 -10.34 20.63
CA ALA A 78 6.39 -10.40 21.21
C ALA A 78 7.39 -9.62 20.35
N GLU A 79 7.34 -9.79 19.02
CA GLU A 79 8.15 -9.03 18.06
C GLU A 79 7.91 -7.52 18.21
N ALA A 80 6.64 -7.09 18.21
CA ALA A 80 6.28 -5.69 18.36
C ALA A 80 6.77 -5.10 19.69
N LYS A 81 6.75 -5.88 20.77
CA LYS A 81 7.25 -5.42 22.09
C LYS A 81 8.74 -5.11 22.05
N VAL A 82 9.54 -5.94 21.37
CA VAL A 82 10.99 -5.70 21.19
C VAL A 82 11.25 -4.46 20.35
N LEU A 83 10.42 -4.21 19.34
CA LEU A 83 10.56 -3.08 18.42
C LEU A 83 9.96 -1.76 18.94
N HIS A 84 9.18 -1.80 20.02
CA HIS A 84 8.49 -0.63 20.57
C HIS A 84 9.39 0.59 20.88
N PRO A 85 10.62 0.44 21.42
CA PRO A 85 11.53 1.57 21.61
C PRO A 85 11.85 2.33 20.32
N HIS A 86 11.79 1.65 19.17
CA HIS A 86 12.09 2.20 17.86
C HIS A 86 10.84 2.67 17.10
N LYS A 87 9.68 2.76 17.74
CA LYS A 87 8.38 3.09 17.11
C LYS A 87 8.41 4.32 16.20
N HIS A 88 9.28 5.29 16.45
CA HIS A 88 9.41 6.52 15.66
C HIS A 88 9.97 6.30 14.24
N LEU A 89 10.58 5.13 13.95
CA LEU A 89 11.12 4.80 12.64
C LEU A 89 9.99 4.56 11.63
N ASN A 90 10.12 5.13 10.43
CA ASN A 90 9.14 4.97 9.35
C ASN A 90 8.84 3.50 8.99
N ALA A 91 9.84 2.62 9.10
CA ALA A 91 9.68 1.19 8.85
C ALA A 91 8.70 0.50 9.83
N LEU A 92 8.50 1.09 11.02
CA LEU A 92 7.62 0.58 12.07
C LEU A 92 6.27 1.31 12.12
N GLN A 93 6.03 2.25 11.22
CA GLN A 93 4.74 2.95 11.06
C GLN A 93 3.75 2.17 10.19
N THR A 94 3.85 0.84 10.17
CA THR A 94 2.95 -0.04 9.40
C THR A 94 1.67 -0.34 10.19
N VAL A 95 0.66 -0.88 9.50
CA VAL A 95 -0.67 -1.15 10.06
C VAL A 95 -0.61 -2.05 11.32
N GLY A 96 0.23 -3.08 11.30
CA GLY A 96 0.35 -4.04 12.41
C GLY A 96 0.98 -3.39 13.64
N TYR A 97 2.23 -2.94 13.50
CA TYR A 97 3.01 -2.39 14.61
C TYR A 97 2.35 -1.17 15.24
N ARG A 98 1.81 -0.24 14.44
CA ARG A 98 1.19 0.97 14.97
C ARG A 98 0.01 0.68 15.89
N ALA A 99 -0.79 -0.35 15.59
CA ALA A 99 -1.91 -0.73 16.45
C ALA A 99 -1.42 -1.35 17.77
N LEU A 100 -0.37 -2.19 17.72
CA LEU A 100 0.21 -2.82 18.91
C LEU A 100 0.97 -1.82 19.79
N PHE A 101 1.63 -0.82 19.22
CA PHE A 101 2.28 0.23 19.98
C PHE A 101 1.29 1.02 20.82
N ARG A 102 0.10 1.33 20.27
CA ARG A 102 -0.98 1.98 21.03
C ARG A 102 -1.48 1.13 22.20
N TYR A 103 -1.49 -0.19 22.05
CA TYR A 103 -1.74 -1.10 23.16
C TYR A 103 -0.65 -1.01 24.23
N PHE A 104 0.63 -1.02 23.84
CA PHE A 104 1.74 -0.88 24.80
C PHE A 104 1.79 0.48 25.50
N GLU A 105 1.21 1.51 24.88
CA GLU A 105 1.05 2.86 25.44
C GLU A 105 -0.18 2.99 26.35
N GLY A 106 -1.01 1.95 26.46
CA GLY A 106 -2.21 1.95 27.28
C GLY A 106 -3.40 2.68 26.66
N GLU A 107 -3.35 3.06 25.38
CA GLU A 107 -4.46 3.76 24.71
C GLU A 107 -5.61 2.83 24.31
N LYS A 108 -5.33 1.53 24.17
CA LYS A 108 -6.27 0.52 23.67
C LYS A 108 -6.04 -0.82 24.35
N SER A 109 -7.08 -1.65 24.42
CA SER A 109 -6.93 -3.05 24.80
C SER A 109 -6.26 -3.86 23.68
N ILE A 110 -5.78 -5.06 24.01
CA ILE A 110 -5.20 -5.97 23.02
C ILE A 110 -6.23 -6.37 21.95
N ASP A 111 -7.47 -6.62 22.35
CA ASP A 111 -8.54 -7.00 21.43
C ASP A 111 -8.90 -5.86 20.46
N GLU A 112 -8.92 -4.62 20.97
CA GLU A 112 -9.12 -3.43 20.15
C GLU A 112 -7.96 -3.22 19.17
N ALA A 113 -6.72 -3.43 19.61
CA ALA A 113 -5.55 -3.35 18.75
C ALA A 113 -5.61 -4.41 17.63
N VAL A 114 -5.94 -5.67 17.96
CA VAL A 114 -6.09 -6.74 16.95
C VAL A 114 -7.23 -6.43 15.98
N ALA A 115 -8.37 -5.95 16.46
CA ALA A 115 -9.49 -5.52 15.62
C ALA A 115 -9.11 -4.37 14.68
N ASP A 116 -8.30 -3.42 15.16
CA ASP A 116 -7.73 -2.34 14.37
C ASP A 116 -6.80 -2.87 13.26
N ILE A 117 -5.93 -3.83 13.56
CA ILE A 117 -5.03 -4.45 12.57
C ILE A 117 -5.86 -5.08 11.46
N LYS A 118 -6.85 -5.89 11.80
CA LYS A 118 -7.75 -6.53 10.83
C LYS A 118 -8.46 -5.49 9.97
N THR A 119 -9.07 -4.48 10.60
CA THR A 119 -9.82 -3.42 9.91
C THR A 119 -8.94 -2.60 8.97
N ASN A 120 -7.79 -2.15 9.44
CA ASN A 120 -6.88 -1.33 8.65
C ASN A 120 -6.20 -2.13 7.53
N THR A 121 -5.96 -3.43 7.73
CA THR A 121 -5.47 -4.33 6.68
C THR A 121 -6.52 -4.52 5.58
N ARG A 122 -7.81 -4.68 5.92
CA ARG A 122 -8.89 -4.70 4.92
C ARG A 122 -9.02 -3.38 4.18
N ARG A 123 -8.91 -2.24 4.87
CA ARG A 123 -8.88 -0.91 4.24
C ARG A 123 -7.70 -0.75 3.28
N PHE A 124 -6.52 -1.28 3.65
CA PHE A 124 -5.35 -1.30 2.78
C PHE A 124 -5.59 -2.16 1.54
N ALA A 125 -6.09 -3.39 1.70
CA ALA A 125 -6.46 -4.26 0.59
C ALA A 125 -7.50 -3.61 -0.34
N LYS A 126 -8.52 -2.94 0.20
CA LYS A 126 -9.48 -2.16 -0.60
C LYS A 126 -8.78 -1.09 -1.45
N ARG A 127 -7.83 -0.34 -0.87
CA ARG A 127 -7.05 0.67 -1.62
C ARG A 127 -6.21 0.03 -2.72
N GLN A 128 -5.59 -1.12 -2.47
CA GLN A 128 -4.84 -1.87 -3.49
C GLN A 128 -5.75 -2.31 -4.64
N LEU A 129 -6.93 -2.86 -4.34
CA LEU A 129 -7.92 -3.24 -5.36
C LEU A 129 -8.43 -2.03 -6.16
N THR A 130 -8.68 -0.89 -5.50
CA THR A 130 -9.05 0.35 -6.20
C THR A 130 -7.93 0.83 -7.12
N TRP A 131 -6.67 0.71 -6.69
CA TRP A 131 -5.52 1.07 -7.51
C TRP A 131 -5.40 0.15 -8.73
N LEU A 132 -5.51 -1.17 -8.54
CA LEU A 132 -5.49 -2.17 -9.62
C LEU A 132 -6.61 -1.95 -10.62
N LYS A 133 -7.83 -1.60 -10.17
CA LYS A 133 -8.94 -1.28 -11.08
C LYS A 133 -8.61 -0.14 -12.06
N ASN A 134 -7.77 0.81 -11.64
CA ASN A 134 -7.35 1.96 -12.45
C ASN A 134 -6.03 1.73 -13.21
N HIS A 135 -5.41 0.55 -13.05
CA HIS A 135 -4.17 0.17 -13.73
C HIS A 135 -4.44 -1.10 -14.54
N PRO A 136 -4.75 -0.97 -15.84
CA PRO A 136 -5.09 -2.13 -16.66
C PRO A 136 -3.92 -3.12 -16.68
N CYS A 137 -4.17 -4.33 -16.19
CA CYS A 137 -3.25 -5.45 -16.29
C CYS A 137 -3.55 -6.27 -17.55
N VAL A 138 -2.50 -6.75 -18.21
CA VAL A 138 -2.57 -7.64 -19.38
C VAL A 138 -3.27 -8.96 -19.04
N HIS A 139 -2.95 -9.58 -17.91
CA HIS A 139 -3.54 -10.86 -17.51
C HIS A 139 -4.25 -10.77 -16.16
N LYS A 140 -5.37 -11.49 -16.03
CA LYS A 140 -6.09 -11.67 -14.77
C LYS A 140 -6.21 -13.15 -14.47
N LEU A 141 -5.70 -13.57 -13.32
CA LEU A 141 -5.67 -14.96 -12.90
C LEU A 141 -6.45 -15.13 -11.60
N PRO A 142 -7.32 -16.14 -11.48
CA PRO A 142 -7.86 -16.56 -10.19
C PRO A 142 -6.75 -16.87 -9.16
N TYR A 143 -7.00 -16.62 -7.88
CA TYR A 143 -6.02 -16.84 -6.81
C TYR A 143 -5.60 -18.29 -6.61
N ASP A 144 -6.40 -19.22 -7.10
CA ASP A 144 -6.21 -20.67 -7.05
C ASP A 144 -5.64 -21.24 -8.35
N THR A 145 -5.20 -20.37 -9.27
CA THR A 145 -4.55 -20.79 -10.52
C THR A 145 -3.25 -21.54 -10.20
N ALA A 146 -3.18 -22.80 -10.64
CA ALA A 146 -1.96 -23.59 -10.52
C ALA A 146 -0.86 -23.03 -11.43
N VAL A 147 0.36 -22.92 -10.91
CA VAL A 147 1.53 -22.50 -11.68
C VAL A 147 2.12 -23.72 -12.36
N ASN A 148 1.98 -23.82 -13.68
CA ASN A 148 2.50 -24.88 -14.52
C ASN A 148 3.13 -24.32 -15.81
N THR A 149 3.82 -25.17 -16.56
CA THR A 149 4.49 -24.81 -17.83
C THR A 149 3.51 -24.21 -18.84
N ASP A 150 2.28 -24.73 -18.90
CA ASP A 150 1.24 -24.25 -19.81
C ASP A 150 0.85 -22.79 -19.51
N LEU A 151 0.72 -22.43 -18.22
CA LEU A 151 0.45 -21.07 -17.79
C LEU A 151 1.61 -20.14 -18.15
N VAL A 152 2.86 -20.59 -17.98
CA VAL A 152 4.06 -19.80 -18.34
C VAL A 152 4.06 -19.47 -19.84
N ILE A 153 3.79 -20.47 -20.68
CA ILE A 153 3.65 -20.30 -22.13
C ILE A 153 2.48 -19.36 -22.46
N GLN A 154 1.32 -19.54 -21.81
CA GLN A 154 0.14 -18.68 -22.02
C GLN A 154 0.41 -17.21 -21.66
N LEU A 155 1.28 -16.96 -20.68
CA LEU A 155 1.68 -15.62 -20.26
C LEU A 155 2.74 -14.99 -21.18
N GLY A 156 3.19 -15.71 -22.22
CA GLY A 156 4.23 -15.23 -23.14
C GLY A 156 5.61 -15.13 -22.48
N LEU A 157 5.83 -15.89 -21.41
CA LEU A 157 7.13 -15.99 -20.75
C LEU A 157 7.91 -17.13 -21.42
N GLU A 158 9.05 -16.82 -22.03
CA GLU A 158 9.99 -17.84 -22.50
C GLU A 158 10.67 -18.51 -21.28
N ILE A 159 10.85 -19.83 -21.35
CA ILE A 159 11.56 -20.64 -20.35
C ILE A 159 13.02 -20.79 -20.77
#